data_AF-A0A2H9NYY2-F1
#
_entry.id   AF-A0A2H9NYY2-F1
#
_cell.length_a   1.000
_cell.length_b   1.000
_cell.length_c   1.000
_cell.angle_alpha   90.00
_cell.angle_beta   90.00
_cell.angle_gamma   90.00
#
_symmetry.space_group_name_H-M   'P 1'
#
loop_
_entity.id
_entity.type
_entity.pdbx_description
1 polymer ?
#
loop_
_entity_poly.entity_id
_entity_poly.type
_entity_poly.pdbx_seq_one_letter_code
_entity_poly.pdbx_strand_id
1 'polypeptide(L)' 'MKGSYENLYDIAIIVSGDADFIPAINLVRKNGKKVINAFFPKSSSYQLRNCCDGSINLRKALNKK' A
#
# COMPACT_ATOMS: atom_id res chain seq x y z
N MET A 1 13.30 -6.56 10.57
CA MET A 1 12.47 -5.36 10.78
C MET A 1 13.28 -4.25 11.48
N LYS A 2 14.31 -3.69 10.83
CA LYS A 2 15.00 -2.47 11.30
C LYS A 2 14.68 -1.36 10.30
N GLY A 3 14.32 -0.16 10.76
CA GLY A 3 13.87 0.97 9.91
C GLY A 3 12.36 1.19 9.82
N SER A 4 11.54 0.14 9.72
CA SER A 4 10.07 0.29 9.53
C SER A 4 9.31 0.72 10.79
N TYR A 5 9.77 0.37 12.00
CA TYR A 5 9.15 0.86 13.23
C TYR A 5 9.71 2.23 13.65
N GLU A 6 10.91 2.58 13.16
CA GLU A 6 11.63 3.82 13.45
C GLU A 6 11.12 5.00 12.63
N ASN A 7 10.04 4.79 11.85
CA ASN A 7 9.38 5.82 11.06
C ASN A 7 10.29 6.50 10.01
N LEU A 8 11.36 5.83 9.58
CA LEU A 8 12.40 6.32 8.68
C LEU A 8 12.02 6.27 7.19
N TYR A 9 10.73 6.37 6.88
CA TYR A 9 10.21 6.34 5.50
C TYR A 9 9.17 7.43 5.32
N ASP A 10 9.08 8.01 4.13
CA ASP A 10 8.06 9.01 3.79
C ASP A 10 6.78 8.36 3.23
N ILE A 11 6.96 7.25 2.51
CA ILE A 11 5.91 6.53 1.80
C ILE A 11 6.06 5.03 2.08
N ALA A 12 4.97 4.40 2.53
CA ALA A 12 4.87 2.95 2.63
C ALA A 12 4.19 2.40 1.37
N ILE A 13 4.73 1.31 0.82
CA ILE A 13 4.12 0.58 -0.29
C ILE A 13 3.63 -0.77 0.23
N ILE A 14 2.33 -1.02 0.13
CA ILE A 14 1.74 -2.31 0.44
C ILE A 14 1.51 -3.08 -0.86
N VAL A 15 2.10 -4.28 -0.96
CA VAL A 15 1.88 -5.20 -2.07
C VAL A 15 0.98 -6.32 -1.57
N SER A 16 -0.33 -6.07 -1.54
CA SER A 16 -1.31 -7.06 -1.08
C SER A 16 -2.68 -6.82 -1.68
N GLY A 17 -3.48 -7.88 -1.73
CA GLY A 17 -4.90 -7.82 -2.09
C GLY A 17 -5.86 -7.86 -0.92
N ASP A 18 -5.33 -8.17 0.27
CA ASP A 18 -6.08 -8.56 1.45
C ASP A 18 -6.53 -7.34 2.26
N ALA A 19 -7.82 -7.31 2.61
CA ALA A 19 -8.43 -6.24 3.39
C ALA A 19 -8.02 -6.26 4.86
N ASP A 20 -7.46 -7.36 5.36
CA ASP A 20 -7.02 -7.49 6.76
C ASP A 20 -5.87 -6.55 7.12
N PHE A 21 -5.21 -5.94 6.12
CA PHE A 21 -4.18 -4.92 6.33
C PHE A 21 -4.71 -3.50 6.54
N ILE A 22 -6.01 -3.26 6.44
CA ILE A 22 -6.63 -1.93 6.68
C ILE A 22 -6.24 -1.33 8.05
N PRO A 23 -6.23 -2.08 9.17
CA PRO A 23 -5.79 -1.56 10.46
C PRO A 23 -4.33 -1.08 10.45
N ALA A 24 -3.44 -1.81 9.78
CA ALA A 24 -2.04 -1.44 9.65
C ALA A 24 -1.86 -0.20 8.78
N ILE A 25 -2.59 -0.10 7.67
CA ILE A 25 -2.61 1.10 6.81
C ILE A 25 -3.06 2.32 7.61
N ASN A 26 -4.14 2.20 8.38
CA ASN A 26 -4.66 3.29 9.20
C ASN A 26 -3.64 3.73 10.27
N LEU A 27 -2.90 2.81 10.88
CA LEU A 27 -1.85 3.15 11.83
C LEU A 27 -0.72 3.96 11.19
N VAL A 28 -0.26 3.53 10.02
CA VAL A 28 0.79 4.23 9.25
C VAL A 28 0.32 5.63 8.82
N ARG A 29 -0.93 5.76 8.37
CA ARG A 29 -1.53 7.04 8.00
C ARG A 29 -1.71 7.98 9.19
N LYS A 30 -2.11 7.46 10.36
CA LYS A 30 -2.17 8.23 11.60
C LYS A 30 -0.82 8.80 12.02
N ASN A 31 0.28 8.12 11.68
CA ASN A 31 1.64 8.62 11.90
C ASN A 31 2.08 9.65 10.84
N GLY A 32 1.16 10.16 10.02
CA GLY A 32 1.40 11.19 9.01
C GLY A 32 2.07 10.69 7.74
N LYS A 33 2.18 9.37 7.55
CA LYS A 33 2.84 8.77 6.39
C LYS A 33 1.84 8.44 5.30
N LYS A 34 2.29 8.52 4.05
CA LYS A 34 1.47 8.14 2.89
C LYS A 34 1.56 6.64 2.63
N VAL A 35 0.46 6.01 2.27
CA VAL A 35 0.42 4.59 1.91
C VAL A 35 -0.06 4.40 0.48
N ILE A 36 0.72 3.67 -0.32
CA ILE A 36 0.39 3.33 -1.71
C ILE A 36 0.14 1.83 -1.82
N ASN A 37 -1.01 1.44 -2.39
CA ASN A 37 -1.30 0.04 -2.70
C ASN A 37 -0.75 -0.34 -4.07
N ALA A 38 0.23 -1.24 -4.11
CA ALA A 38 0.71 -1.85 -5.34
C ALA A 38 0.00 -3.20 -5.56
N PHE A 39 -0.80 -3.30 -6.62
CA PHE A 39 -1.69 -4.44 -6.83
C PHE A 39 -1.62 -4.98 -8.26
N PHE A 40 -1.96 -6.25 -8.43
CA PHE A 40 -2.26 -6.82 -9.75
C PHE A 40 -3.76 -6.70 -10.04
N PRO A 41 -4.17 -6.46 -11.31
CA PRO A 41 -5.58 -6.41 -11.66
C PRO A 41 -6.28 -7.72 -11.25
N LYS A 42 -7.51 -7.61 -10.73
CA LYS A 42 -8.32 -8.72 -10.17
C LYS A 42 -7.83 -9.34 -8.86
N SER A 43 -6.68 -8.93 -8.32
CA SER A 43 -6.14 -9.53 -7.08
C SER A 43 -6.35 -8.70 -5.82
N SER A 44 -6.86 -7.46 -5.91
CA SER A 44 -7.02 -6.61 -4.72
C SER A 44 -8.46 -6.18 -4.45
N SER A 45 -8.86 -6.26 -3.19
CA SER A 45 -10.13 -5.74 -2.70
C SER A 45 -10.27 -4.24 -3.00
N TYR A 46 -11.50 -3.83 -3.35
CA TYR A 46 -11.84 -2.43 -3.54
C TYR A 46 -11.62 -1.61 -2.26
N GLN A 47 -11.94 -2.20 -1.10
CA GLN A 47 -11.81 -1.55 0.20
C GLN A 47 -10.35 -1.22 0.53
N LEU A 48 -9.42 -2.14 0.21
CA LEU A 48 -8.00 -1.92 0.44
C LEU A 48 -7.45 -0.77 -0.41
N ARG A 49 -7.82 -0.72 -1.70
CA ARG A 49 -7.41 0.37 -2.60
C ARG A 49 -7.97 1.72 -2.14
N ASN A 50 -9.21 1.75 -1.67
CA ASN A 50 -9.85 2.98 -1.21
C ASN A 50 -9.31 3.48 0.14
N CYS A 51 -8.74 2.59 0.95
CA CYS A 51 -8.11 2.94 2.24
C CYS A 51 -6.73 3.60 2.07
N CYS A 52 -6.06 3.35 0.95
CA CYS A 52 -4.72 3.89 0.65
C CYS A 52 -4.80 5.28 0.00
N ASP A 53 -3.73 6.06 0.12
CA ASP A 53 -3.63 7.40 -0.48
C ASP A 53 -3.38 7.37 -2.00
N GLY A 54 -2.96 6.21 -2.52
CA GLY A 54 -2.78 5.99 -3.95
C GLY A 54 -2.70 4.50 -4.29
N SER A 55 -2.67 4.20 -5.59
CA SER A 55 -2.52 2.82 -6.04
C SER A 55 -1.69 2.70 -7.32
N ILE A 56 -0.90 1.62 -7.40
CA ILE A 56 -0.04 1.29 -8.53
C ILE A 56 -0.50 -0.05 -9.10
N ASN A 57 -0.88 -0.05 -10.38
CA ASN A 57 -1.15 -1.28 -11.11
C ASN A 57 0.17 -1.92 -11.57
N LEU A 58 0.60 -2.95 -10.87
CA LEU A 58 1.87 -3.63 -11.13
C LEU A 58 1.92 -4.28 -12.51
N ARG A 59 0.80 -4.79 -13.03
CA ARG A 59 0.76 -5.33 -14.41
C ARG A 59 1.09 -4.26 -15.44
N LYS A 60 0.58 -3.04 -15.26
CA LYS A 60 0.89 -1.92 -16.16
C LYS A 60 2.33 -1.45 -15.99
N ALA A 61 2.84 -1.42 -14.76
CA ALA A 61 4.20 -1.00 -14.47
C ALA A 61 5.25 -1.95 -15.06
N LEU A 62 5.01 -3.27 -14.97
CA LEU A 62 5.93 -4.30 -15.46
C LEU A 62 5.85 -4.51 -16.97
N ASN A 63 4.74 -4.15 -17.62
CA ASN A 63 4.57 -4.26 -19.08
C ASN A 63 5.03 -3.01 -19.86
N LYS A 64 5.66 -2.03 -19.22
CA LYS A 64 6.31 -0.93 -19.95
C LYS A 64 7.56 -1.50 -20.64
N LYS A 65 7.43 -1.78 -21.94
CA LYS A 65 8.57 -1.85 -22.86
C LYS A 65 9.13 -0.44 -23.09
#